data_AF-A0A4D4K3G9-F1
#
_entry.id   AF-A0A4D4K3G9-F1
#
_cell.length_a   1.000
_cell.length_b   1.000
_cell.length_c   1.000
_cell.angle_alpha   90.00
_cell.angle_beta   90.00
_cell.angle_gamma   90.00
#
_symmetry.space_group_name_H-M   'P 1'
#
loop_
_entity.id
_entity.type
_entity.pdbx_description
1 polymer ?
#
loop_
_entity_poly.entity_id
_entity_poly.type
_entity_poly.pdbx_seq_one_letter_code
_entity_poly.pdbx_strand_id
1 'polypeptide(L)'
;MPVRATPLLFLHGNWHGAWCWTEVIAALAGSGRSAVAVDMAGHGLRARRPACLTSRPFDAEALATEVSPVADVDLDRAGDLLVSQIKRVGRGGPVTVIAHRAAPC
;
A
#
# COMPACT_ATOMS: atom_id res chain seq x y z
N MET A 1 1.29 -33.96 8.16
CA MET A 1 1.41 -32.59 8.72
C MET A 1 0.36 -31.74 8.02
N PRO A 2 -0.58 -31.08 8.72
CA PRO A 2 -1.51 -30.19 8.05
C PRO A 2 -0.72 -29.04 7.42
N VAL A 3 -0.92 -28.79 6.12
CA VAL A 3 -0.32 -27.63 5.45
C VAL A 3 -0.91 -26.39 6.12
N ARG A 4 -0.06 -25.64 6.83
CA ARG A 4 -0.45 -24.36 7.42
C ARG A 4 -0.84 -23.44 6.27
N ALA A 5 -2.03 -22.87 6.31
CA ALA A 5 -2.49 -21.95 5.27
C ALA A 5 -1.53 -20.76 5.16
N THR A 6 -1.02 -20.52 3.95
CA THR A 6 -0.14 -19.39 3.64
C THR A 6 -0.87 -18.06 3.87
N PRO A 7 -0.27 -17.08 4.54
CA PRO A 7 -0.87 -15.76 4.70
C PRO A 7 -1.06 -15.10 3.33
N LEU A 8 -2.17 -14.37 3.19
CA LEU A 8 -2.46 -13.59 2.00
C LEU A 8 -2.04 -12.13 2.18
N LEU A 9 -1.36 -11.58 1.17
CA LEU A 9 -1.06 -10.16 1.09
C LEU A 9 -1.80 -9.57 -0.12
N PHE A 10 -2.64 -8.56 0.13
CA PHE A 10 -3.40 -7.86 -0.89
C PHE A 10 -2.75 -6.52 -1.22
N LEU A 11 -2.45 -6.33 -2.50
CA LEU A 11 -1.90 -5.11 -3.07
C LEU A 11 -2.98 -4.40 -3.89
N HIS A 12 -3.19 -3.12 -3.62
CA HIS A 12 -4.14 -2.30 -4.35
C HIS A 12 -3.57 -1.87 -5.72
N GLY A 13 -4.46 -1.47 -6.63
CA GLY A 13 -4.09 -0.88 -7.91
C GLY A 13 -3.91 0.62 -7.84
N ASN A 14 -3.62 1.24 -8.99
CA ASN A 14 -3.58 2.69 -9.11
C ASN A 14 -4.90 3.32 -8.62
N TRP A 15 -4.81 4.54 -8.06
CA TRP A 15 -5.94 5.33 -7.57
C TRP A 15 -6.67 4.74 -6.34
N HIS A 16 -6.16 3.66 -5.76
CA HIS A 16 -6.71 3.02 -4.57
C HIS A 16 -5.68 3.01 -3.43
N GLY A 17 -6.08 2.45 -2.29
CA GLY A 17 -5.20 2.10 -1.18
C GLY A 17 -5.65 0.78 -0.56
N ALA A 18 -4.95 0.29 0.46
CA ALA A 18 -5.25 -0.95 1.18
C ALA A 18 -6.72 -1.05 1.64
N TRP A 19 -7.35 0.10 1.92
CA TRP A 19 -8.75 0.22 2.30
C TRP A 19 -9.72 -0.40 1.29
N CYS A 20 -9.38 -0.52 0.01
CA CYS A 20 -10.27 -1.12 -1.00
C CYS A 20 -10.51 -2.62 -0.76
N TRP A 21 -9.66 -3.28 0.05
CA TRP A 21 -9.77 -4.69 0.39
C TRP A 21 -10.46 -4.96 1.73
N THR A 22 -10.96 -3.93 2.42
CA THR A 22 -11.47 -4.06 3.80
C THR A 22 -12.50 -5.18 3.96
N GLU A 23 -13.52 -5.22 3.09
CA GLU A 23 -14.56 -6.25 3.12
C GLU A 23 -14.02 -7.65 2.81
N VAL A 24 -13.07 -7.76 1.88
CA VAL A 24 -12.44 -9.03 1.51
C VAL A 24 -11.60 -9.57 2.68
N ILE A 25 -10.83 -8.71 3.34
CA ILE A 25 -10.06 -9.07 4.53
C ILE A 25 -10.99 -9.52 5.66
N ALA A 26 -12.10 -8.81 5.89
CA ALA A 26 -13.08 -9.18 6.91
C ALA A 26 -13.71 -10.56 6.64
N ALA A 27 -14.13 -10.83 5.40
CA ALA A 27 -14.66 -12.13 4.99
C ALA A 27 -13.64 -13.26 5.15
N LEU A 28 -12.38 -13.02 4.78
CA LEU A 28 -11.29 -13.99 4.94
C LEU A 28 -11.00 -14.29 6.41
N ALA A 29 -10.98 -13.26 7.26
CA ALA A 29 -10.83 -13.44 8.70
C ALA A 29 -11.97 -14.29 9.29
N GLY A 30 -13.22 -14.06 8.84
CA GLY A 30 -14.38 -14.88 9.21
C GLY A 30 -14.26 -16.35 8.79
N SER A 31 -13.51 -16.63 7.72
CA SER A 31 -13.18 -18.00 7.26
C SER A 31 -11.94 -18.61 7.93
N GLY A 32 -11.33 -17.92 8.90
CA GLY A 32 -10.11 -18.38 9.57
C GLY A 32 -8.83 -18.22 8.77
N ARG A 33 -8.84 -17.41 7.69
CA ARG A 33 -7.67 -17.17 6.84
C ARG A 33 -6.95 -15.90 7.27
N SER A 34 -5.63 -16.00 7.40
CA SER A 34 -4.77 -14.85 7.65
C SER A 34 -4.59 -14.03 6.37
N ALA A 35 -5.01 -12.77 6.40
CA ALA A 35 -4.90 -11.86 5.27
C ALA A 35 -4.58 -10.45 5.75
N VAL A 36 -3.82 -9.71 4.94
CA VAL A 36 -3.52 -8.29 5.17
C VAL A 36 -3.51 -7.54 3.87
N ALA A 37 -4.01 -6.30 3.87
CA ALA A 37 -3.86 -5.36 2.76
C ALA A 37 -2.78 -4.34 3.11
N VAL A 38 -1.97 -3.96 2.13
CA VAL A 38 -0.85 -3.02 2.30
C VAL A 38 -0.91 -1.89 1.29
N ASP A 39 -0.43 -0.72 1.70
CA ASP A 39 -0.24 0.44 0.82
C ASP A 39 1.18 0.42 0.22
N MET A 40 1.30 0.88 -1.03
CA MET A 40 2.58 1.20 -1.65
C MET A 40 3.14 2.53 -1.13
N ALA A 41 4.44 2.75 -1.35
CA ALA A 41 5.08 4.01 -1.04
C ALA A 41 4.35 5.16 -1.76
N GLY A 42 4.08 6.25 -1.03
CA GLY A 42 3.33 7.40 -1.55
C GLY A 42 1.82 7.17 -1.78
N HIS A 43 1.27 6.02 -1.41
CA HIS A 43 -0.14 5.69 -1.60
C HIS A 43 -0.90 5.51 -0.28
N GLY A 44 -2.22 5.40 -0.38
CA GLY A 44 -3.11 5.16 0.75
C GLY A 44 -3.46 6.40 1.56
N LEU A 45 -4.16 6.18 2.67
CA LEU A 45 -4.68 7.27 3.51
C LEU A 45 -3.57 8.03 4.25
N ARG A 46 -2.42 7.38 4.45
CA ARG A 46 -1.26 7.94 5.15
C ARG A 46 -0.17 8.48 4.21
N ALA A 47 -0.45 8.55 2.90
CA ALA A 47 0.45 9.21 1.96
C ALA A 47 0.68 10.66 2.38
N ARG A 48 1.95 11.08 2.38
CA ARG A 48 2.30 12.49 2.58
C ARG A 48 1.82 13.28 1.36
N ARG A 49 1.24 14.45 1.61
CA ARG A 49 0.74 15.37 0.59
C ARG A 49 1.38 16.73 0.78
N PRO A 50 1.57 17.51 -0.30
CA PRO A 50 2.02 18.89 -0.17
C PRO A 50 1.14 19.67 0.81
N ALA A 51 1.76 20.43 1.70
CA ALA A 51 1.09 21.21 2.73
C ALA A 51 0.19 22.28 2.11
N CYS A 52 0.62 22.87 0.98
CA CYS A 52 -0.12 23.87 0.22
C CYS A 52 -1.56 23.46 -0.13
N LEU A 53 -1.84 22.16 -0.30
CA LEU A 53 -3.18 21.65 -0.61
C LEU A 53 -4.18 21.87 0.53
N THR A 54 -3.69 21.88 1.77
CA THR A 54 -4.51 22.02 2.98
C THR A 54 -4.39 23.40 3.65
N SER A 55 -3.37 24.18 3.30
CA SER A 55 -3.17 25.54 3.82
C SER A 55 -4.32 26.47 3.47
N ARG A 56 -4.69 27.37 4.39
CA ARG A 56 -5.75 28.37 4.18
C ARG A 56 -5.27 29.77 4.65
N PRO A 57 -5.45 30.83 3.84
CA PRO A 57 -6.06 30.85 2.50
C PRO A 57 -5.25 30.07 1.45
N PHE A 58 -5.87 29.73 0.33
CA PHE A 58 -5.19 29.04 -0.77
C PHE A 58 -4.10 29.94 -1.37
N ASP A 59 -2.91 29.37 -1.58
CA ASP A 59 -1.74 30.06 -2.15
C ASP A 59 -1.29 29.32 -3.42
N ALA A 60 -1.44 29.98 -4.56
CA ALA A 60 -1.08 29.43 -5.86
C ALA A 60 0.45 29.37 -6.09
N GLU A 61 1.21 30.29 -5.48
CA GLU A 61 2.68 30.31 -5.59
C GLU A 61 3.28 29.16 -4.79
N ALA A 62 2.76 28.91 -3.58
CA ALA A 62 3.13 27.74 -2.79
C ALA A 62 2.84 26.43 -3.55
N LEU A 63 1.68 26.33 -4.23
CA LEU A 63 1.38 25.16 -5.06
C LEU A 63 2.36 24.99 -6.24
N ALA A 64 2.79 26.09 -6.85
CA ALA A 64 3.71 26.06 -7.99
C ALA A 64 5.16 25.71 -7.60
N THR A 65 5.55 25.93 -6.34
CA THR A 65 6.95 25.84 -5.89
C THR A 65 7.21 24.73 -4.87
N GLU A 66 6.19 24.26 -4.15
CA GLU A 66 6.36 23.20 -3.15
C GLU A 66 6.73 21.87 -3.81
N VAL A 67 7.86 21.30 -3.38
CA VAL A 67 8.29 19.97 -3.80
C VAL A 67 7.39 18.92 -3.16
N SER A 68 6.92 17.98 -3.99
CA SER A 68 6.12 16.86 -3.51
C SER A 68 6.85 16.10 -2.39
N PRO A 69 6.21 15.83 -1.24
CA PRO A 69 6.79 15.03 -0.16
C PRO A 69 7.07 13.56 -0.51
N VAL A 70 6.72 13.14 -1.73
CA VAL A 70 6.97 11.80 -2.28
C VAL A 70 7.80 11.88 -3.58
N ALA A 71 8.48 13.01 -3.83
CA ALA A 71 9.32 13.19 -5.01
C ALA A 71 10.49 12.19 -5.12
N ASP A 72 10.90 11.61 -3.98
CA ASP A 72 11.93 10.59 -3.87
C ASP A 72 11.39 9.15 -4.00
N VAL A 73 10.08 8.97 -4.19
CA VAL A 73 9.48 7.65 -4.34
C VAL A 73 9.53 7.21 -5.80
N ASP A 74 10.51 6.36 -6.10
CA ASP A 74 10.65 5.66 -7.37
C ASP A 74 10.18 4.18 -7.28
N LEU A 75 10.32 3.45 -8.39
CA LEU A 75 9.93 2.05 -8.48
C LEU A 75 10.79 1.13 -7.60
N ASP A 76 12.08 1.42 -7.46
CA ASP A 76 12.98 0.63 -6.62
C ASP A 76 12.58 0.78 -5.15
N ARG A 77 12.33 2.02 -4.70
CA ARG A 77 11.88 2.29 -3.35
C ARG A 77 10.52 1.69 -3.05
N ALA A 78 9.61 1.74 -4.03
CA ALA A 78 8.31 1.11 -3.97
C ALA A 78 8.43 -0.42 -3.86
N GLY A 79 9.32 -1.03 -4.65
CA GLY A 79 9.62 -2.47 -4.63
C GLY A 79 10.23 -2.92 -3.30
N ASP A 80 11.21 -2.18 -2.78
CA ASP A 80 11.84 -2.43 -1.49
C ASP A 80 10.82 -2.46 -0.34
N LEU A 81 9.88 -1.50 -0.35
CA LEU A 81 8.80 -1.46 0.63
C LEU A 81 7.92 -2.72 0.52
N LEU A 82 7.51 -3.11 -0.69
CA LEU A 82 6.69 -4.31 -0.88
C LEU A 82 7.41 -5.57 -0.43
N VAL A 83 8.70 -5.74 -0.77
CA VAL A 83 9.53 -6.85 -0.30
C VAL A 83 9.61 -6.88 1.23
N SER A 84 9.81 -5.72 1.87
CA SER A 84 9.84 -5.62 3.33
C SER A 84 8.51 -6.03 3.97
N GLN A 85 7.38 -5.66 3.35
CA GLN A 85 6.04 -6.03 3.81
C GLN A 85 5.81 -7.54 3.64
N ILE A 86 6.19 -8.13 2.52
CA ILE A 86 6.12 -9.58 2.27
C ILE A 86 6.93 -10.34 3.34
N LYS A 87 8.18 -9.94 3.58
CA LYS A 87 9.05 -10.57 4.60
C LYS A 87 8.42 -10.50 5.99
N ARG A 88 7.84 -9.35 6.36
CA ARG A 88 7.17 -9.15 7.65
C ARG A 88 5.93 -10.03 7.81
N VAL A 89 5.14 -10.20 6.75
CA VAL A 89 3.93 -11.03 6.76
C VAL A 89 4.28 -12.52 6.78
N GLY A 90 5.26 -12.94 5.98
CA GLY A 90 5.66 -14.34 5.88
C GLY A 90 6.41 -14.86 7.10
N ARG A 91 7.07 -13.98 7.88
CA ARG A 91 7.93 -14.36 9.02
C ARG A 91 8.95 -15.46 8.64
N GLY A 92 9.52 -15.34 7.43
CA GLY A 92 10.43 -16.33 6.84
C GLY A 92 9.76 -17.49 6.09
N GLY A 93 8.42 -17.60 6.15
CA GLY A 93 7.63 -18.55 5.37
C GLY A 93 7.08 -17.96 4.06
N PRO A 94 6.44 -18.79 3.23
CA PRO A 94 5.82 -18.34 1.99
C PRO A 94 4.66 -17.34 2.25
N VAL A 95 4.39 -16.49 1.27
CA VAL A 95 3.25 -15.55 1.24
C VAL A 95 2.62 -15.62 -0.13
N THR A 96 1.28 -15.64 -0.21
CA THR A 96 0.57 -15.49 -1.48
C THR A 96 0.19 -14.03 -1.66
N VAL A 97 0.68 -13.42 -2.73
CA VAL A 97 0.37 -12.02 -3.07
C VAL A 97 -0.78 -11.99 -4.07
N ILE A 98 -1.81 -11.20 -3.79
CA ILE A 98 -2.92 -10.89 -4.68
C ILE A 98 -2.81 -9.41 -5.04
N ALA A 99 -2.75 -9.10 -6.34
CA ALA A 99 -2.69 -7.72 -6.83
C ALA A 99 -3.78 -7.48 -7.87
N HIS A 100 -4.36 -6.28 -7.88
CA HIS A 100 -5.33 -5.87 -8.90
C HIS A 100 -4.87 -4.57 -9.57
N ARG A 101 -4.60 -4.63 -10.90
CA ARG A 101 -4.20 -3.49 -11.74
C ARG A 101 -3.18 -2.56 -11.08
N ALA A 102 -2.02 -3.11 -10.73
CA ALA A 102 -0.81 -2.30 -10.60
C ALA A 102 -0.43 -1.80 -12.00
N ALA A 103 -0.12 -0.52 -12.17
CA ALA A 103 0.46 -0.04 -13.43
C ALA A 103 1.63 -0.94 -13.86
N PRO A 104 1.85 -1.15 -15.18
CA PRO A 104 3.05 -1.85 -15.61
C PRO A 104 4.25 -1.09 -15.06
N CYS A 105 5.14 -1.85 -14.45
CA CYS A 105 6.47 -1.45 -14.01
C CYS A 105 7.18 -0.65 -15.10
#